data_AF-A0A0A0D4F2-F1
#
_entry.id   AF-A0A0A0D4F2-F1
#
_cell.length_a   1.000
_cell.length_b   1.000
_cell.length_c   1.000
_cell.angle_alpha   90.00
_cell.angle_beta   90.00
_cell.angle_gamma   90.00
#
_symmetry.space_group_name_H-M   'P 1'
#
loop_
_entity.id
_entity.type
_entity.pdbx_description
1 polymer ?
#
loop_
_entity_poly.entity_id
_entity_poly.type
_entity_poly.pdbx_seq_one_letter_code
_entity_poly.pdbx_strand_id
1 'polypeptide(L)'
;MEALGDGRFIGTGPFYGGNRMQLGPMALLRHPGGVRVAVSSRKQQAADQAMFRHLGVEPSAQRILALKSSVHFRADFEPIAEAVLVVEAPGPNLADPAAQPFTRLRDGVRLRPLGPAFFRRR
;
A
#
# COMPACT_ATOMS: atom_id res chain seq x y z
N MET A 1 -7.07 -4.69 -21.26
CA MET A 1 -5.98 -3.84 -20.72
C MET A 1 -6.23 -2.42 -21.16
N GLU A 2 -6.13 -1.42 -20.28
CA GLU A 2 -6.50 -0.03 -20.59
C GLU A 2 -5.31 0.87 -20.92
N ALA A 3 -4.19 0.69 -20.23
CA ALA A 3 -2.99 1.49 -20.43
C ALA A 3 -1.73 0.68 -20.07
N LEU A 4 -0.59 1.08 -20.65
CA LEU A 4 0.75 0.62 -20.29
C LEU A 4 1.58 1.80 -19.81
N GLY A 5 2.52 1.51 -18.93
CA GLY A 5 3.56 2.45 -18.51
C GLY A 5 4.90 1.75 -18.37
N ASP A 6 5.99 2.47 -18.55
CA ASP A 6 7.36 1.95 -18.39
C ASP A 6 7.86 1.95 -16.92
N GLY A 7 7.01 2.45 -16.01
CA GLY A 7 7.32 2.65 -14.58
C GLY A 7 8.38 3.69 -14.26
N ARG A 8 8.69 4.61 -15.19
CA ARG A 8 9.65 5.69 -14.98
C ARG A 8 8.95 7.04 -14.88
N PHE A 9 8.92 7.59 -13.68
CA PHE A 9 8.30 8.89 -13.39
C PHE A 9 8.96 9.53 -12.16
N ILE A 10 8.66 10.80 -11.91
CA ILE A 10 9.11 11.51 -10.71
C ILE A 10 8.04 11.38 -9.63
N GLY A 11 8.43 11.05 -8.41
CA GLY A 11 7.55 11.14 -7.25
C GLY A 11 7.20 12.60 -6.96
N THR A 12 5.92 12.91 -6.91
CA THR A 12 5.40 14.27 -6.72
C THR A 12 4.87 14.49 -5.31
N GLY A 13 4.52 13.42 -4.61
CA GLY A 13 3.93 13.45 -3.29
C GLY A 13 4.98 13.69 -2.19
N PRO A 14 4.57 14.10 -0.98
CA PRO A 14 5.50 14.48 0.07
C PRO A 14 6.45 13.37 0.52
N PHE A 15 6.05 12.09 0.39
CA PHE A 15 6.88 10.96 0.81
C PHE A 15 8.02 10.63 -0.17
N TYR A 16 7.74 10.65 -1.48
CA TYR A 16 8.74 10.34 -2.51
C TYR A 16 9.28 11.59 -3.23
N GLY A 17 8.91 12.80 -2.82
CA GLY A 17 9.16 14.05 -3.53
C GLY A 17 10.53 14.13 -4.21
N GLY A 18 10.52 14.27 -5.54
CA GLY A 18 11.72 14.38 -6.38
C GLY A 18 12.41 13.05 -6.70
N ASN A 19 11.99 11.92 -6.13
CA ASN A 19 12.62 10.63 -6.37
C ASN A 19 12.34 10.13 -7.79
N ARG A 20 13.36 9.57 -8.44
CA ARG A 20 13.26 8.97 -9.78
C ARG A 20 12.78 7.53 -9.65
N MET A 21 11.47 7.33 -9.82
CA MET A 21 10.83 6.04 -9.66
C MET A 21 11.15 5.12 -10.83
N GLN A 22 11.37 3.83 -10.54
CA GLN A 22 11.70 2.80 -11.52
C GLN A 22 10.96 1.50 -11.17
N LEU A 23 9.66 1.46 -11.45
CA LEU A 23 8.75 0.36 -11.09
C LEU A 23 8.75 -0.79 -12.12
N GLY A 24 9.51 -0.64 -13.22
CA GLY A 24 9.49 -1.57 -14.34
C GLY A 24 8.18 -1.50 -15.13
N PRO A 25 7.94 -2.42 -16.08
CA PRO A 25 6.66 -2.47 -16.81
C PRO A 25 5.46 -2.39 -15.89
N MET A 26 4.56 -1.46 -16.22
CA MET A 26 3.30 -1.23 -15.53
C MET A 26 2.12 -1.40 -16.49
N ALA A 27 0.98 -1.82 -15.96
CA ALA A 27 -0.26 -1.91 -16.72
C ALA A 27 -1.44 -1.46 -15.85
N LEU A 28 -2.41 -0.81 -16.51
CA LEU A 28 -3.73 -0.60 -15.96
C LEU A 28 -4.67 -1.69 -16.49
N LEU A 29 -5.14 -2.54 -15.59
CA LEU A 29 -6.06 -3.61 -15.89
C LEU A 29 -7.48 -3.19 -15.51
N ARG A 30 -8.45 -3.49 -16.37
CA ARG A 30 -9.88 -3.37 -16.06
C ARG A 30 -10.46 -4.75 -15.85
N HIS A 31 -11.03 -4.96 -14.67
CA HIS A 31 -11.88 -6.11 -14.39
C HIS A 31 -13.28 -5.88 -15.00
N PRO A 32 -13.97 -6.91 -15.54
CA PRO A 32 -15.33 -6.77 -16.07
C PRO A 32 -16.34 -6.15 -15.11
N GLY A 33 -16.15 -6.33 -13.80
CA GLY A 33 -16.93 -5.68 -12.74
C GLY A 33 -16.61 -4.19 -12.48
N GLY A 34 -15.89 -3.53 -13.39
CA GLY A 34 -15.62 -2.08 -13.35
C GLY A 34 -14.38 -1.66 -12.55
N VAL A 35 -13.76 -2.55 -11.78
CA VAL A 35 -12.55 -2.24 -10.98
C VAL A 35 -11.33 -2.04 -11.87
N ARG A 36 -10.55 -1.01 -11.57
CA ARG A 36 -9.20 -0.78 -12.14
C ARG A 36 -8.12 -1.24 -11.19
N VAL A 37 -7.11 -1.89 -11.72
CA VAL A 37 -5.92 -2.32 -10.96
C VAL A 37 -4.67 -1.83 -11.67
N ALA A 38 -3.91 -0.96 -11.00
CA ALA A 38 -2.57 -0.59 -11.41
C ALA A 38 -1.61 -1.69 -10.95
N VAL A 39 -0.88 -2.30 -11.88
CA VAL A 39 0.09 -3.35 -11.62
C VAL A 39 1.46 -2.88 -12.07
N SER A 40 2.50 -3.16 -11.28
CA SER A 40 3.91 -2.95 -11.63
C SER A 40 4.69 -4.25 -11.47
N SER A 41 5.74 -4.43 -12.28
CA SER A 41 6.60 -5.62 -12.19
C SER A 41 7.56 -5.60 -11.00
N ARG A 42 7.85 -4.42 -10.43
CA ARG A 42 8.68 -4.29 -9.23
C ARG A 42 7.83 -3.85 -8.05
N LYS A 43 8.12 -4.45 -6.88
CA LYS A 43 7.47 -4.13 -5.61
C LYS A 43 7.74 -2.69 -5.22
N GLN A 44 6.69 -1.92 -4.97
CA GLN A 44 6.76 -0.56 -4.46
C GLN A 44 5.57 -0.29 -3.55
N GLN A 45 5.74 0.57 -2.54
CA GLN A 45 4.63 1.02 -1.71
C GLN A 45 3.80 2.08 -2.45
N ALA A 46 2.48 1.90 -2.52
CA ALA A 46 1.57 2.88 -3.09
C ALA A 46 1.43 4.10 -2.16
N ALA A 47 2.34 5.07 -2.30
CA ALA A 47 2.39 6.26 -1.45
C ALA A 47 2.48 7.57 -2.25
N ASP A 48 2.26 7.53 -3.57
CA ASP A 48 2.30 8.71 -4.43
C ASP A 48 1.29 8.62 -5.58
N GLN A 49 0.55 9.71 -5.80
CA GLN A 49 -0.44 9.86 -6.86
C GLN A 49 0.18 9.76 -8.26
N ALA A 50 1.45 10.12 -8.43
CA ALA A 50 2.18 10.00 -9.70
C ALA A 50 2.19 8.57 -10.23
N MET A 51 2.12 7.55 -9.36
CA MET A 51 2.04 6.14 -9.77
C MET A 51 0.77 5.85 -10.58
N PHE A 52 -0.35 6.48 -10.21
CA PHE A 52 -1.63 6.34 -10.91
C PHE A 52 -1.68 7.22 -12.16
N ARG A 53 -1.19 8.46 -12.05
CA ARG A 53 -1.11 9.40 -13.18
C ARG A 53 -0.21 8.88 -14.30
N HIS A 54 0.85 8.14 -13.98
CA HIS A 54 1.70 7.44 -14.97
C HIS A 54 0.92 6.48 -15.87
N LEU A 55 -0.20 5.96 -15.38
CA LEU A 55 -1.11 5.08 -16.12
C LEU A 55 -2.37 5.81 -16.60
N GLY A 56 -2.39 7.15 -16.55
CA GLY A 56 -3.52 7.98 -16.98
C GLY A 56 -4.70 8.02 -16.01
N VAL A 57 -4.52 7.56 -14.76
CA VAL A 57 -5.57 7.62 -13.73
C VAL A 57 -5.34 8.83 -12.84
N GLU A 58 -6.28 9.78 -12.87
CA GLU A 58 -6.32 10.87 -11.90
C GLU A 58 -6.98 10.38 -10.59
N PRO A 59 -6.24 10.32 -9.46
CA PRO A 59 -6.76 9.79 -8.21
C PRO A 59 -7.96 10.57 -7.67
N SER A 60 -7.93 11.90 -7.77
CA SER A 60 -9.02 12.77 -7.29
C SER A 60 -10.35 12.59 -8.04
N ALA A 61 -10.33 12.01 -9.25
CA ALA A 61 -11.53 11.68 -10.02
C ALA A 61 -12.12 10.30 -9.66
N GLN A 62 -11.52 9.57 -8.71
CA GLN A 62 -11.97 8.24 -8.31
C GLN A 62 -12.86 8.31 -7.08
N ARG A 63 -14.02 7.63 -7.12
CA ARG A 63 -14.91 7.54 -5.94
C ARG A 63 -14.28 6.80 -4.77
N ILE A 64 -13.46 5.79 -5.07
CA ILE A 64 -12.78 4.93 -4.08
C ILE A 64 -11.39 4.60 -4.63
N LEU A 65 -10.38 4.74 -3.77
CA LEU A 65 -9.02 4.26 -4.01
C LEU A 65 -8.68 3.20 -2.95
N ALA A 66 -8.27 2.02 -3.40
CA ALA A 66 -7.74 0.97 -2.54
C ALA A 66 -6.22 0.98 -2.62
N LEU A 67 -5.55 1.27 -1.49
CA LEU A 67 -4.09 1.39 -1.42
C LEU A 67 -3.54 0.32 -0.49
N LYS A 68 -2.61 -0.52 -0.97
CA LYS A 68 -1.86 -1.43 -0.10
C LYS A 68 -0.72 -0.65 0.56
N SER A 69 -1.08 0.11 1.59
CA SER A 69 -0.18 0.94 2.39
C SER A 69 -0.71 1.06 3.82
N SER A 70 0.17 1.31 4.79
CA SER A 70 -0.20 1.48 6.20
C SER A 70 -0.29 2.95 6.62
N VAL A 71 0.71 3.76 6.27
CA VAL A 71 0.83 5.14 6.76
C VAL A 71 1.25 6.13 5.67
N HIS A 72 2.33 5.88 4.91
CA HIS A 72 2.90 6.92 4.03
C HIS A 72 1.97 7.39 2.91
N PHE A 73 0.94 6.62 2.53
CA PHE A 73 -0.07 7.08 1.57
C PHE A 73 -0.80 8.34 2.06
N ARG A 74 -0.95 8.51 3.37
CA ARG A 74 -1.71 9.61 3.96
C ARG A 74 -1.19 10.97 3.49
N ALA A 75 0.12 11.12 3.42
CA ALA A 75 0.74 12.39 3.05
C ALA A 75 0.28 12.90 1.67
N ASP A 76 0.03 12.00 0.72
CA ASP A 76 -0.32 12.40 -0.65
C ASP A 76 -1.80 12.14 -0.99
N PHE A 77 -2.45 11.15 -0.38
CA PHE A 77 -3.83 10.77 -0.70
C PHE A 77 -4.87 11.27 0.30
N GLU A 78 -4.52 11.49 1.57
CA GLU A 78 -5.50 11.98 2.56
C GLU A 78 -6.06 13.37 2.23
N PRO A 79 -5.28 14.33 1.69
CA PRO A 79 -5.82 15.65 1.32
C PRO A 79 -6.90 15.63 0.22
N ILE A 80 -6.99 14.54 -0.57
CA ILE A 80 -8.00 14.38 -1.63
C ILE A 80 -9.15 13.45 -1.23
N ALA A 81 -9.13 12.91 -0.01
CA ALA A 81 -10.10 11.93 0.46
C ALA A 81 -11.09 12.56 1.45
N GLU A 82 -12.38 12.25 1.30
CA GLU A 82 -13.40 12.58 2.30
C GLU A 82 -13.18 11.80 3.61
N ALA A 83 -12.78 10.53 3.48
CA ALA A 83 -12.54 9.65 4.61
C ALA A 83 -11.43 8.63 4.29
N VAL A 84 -10.69 8.24 5.33
CA VAL A 84 -9.71 7.15 5.25
C VAL A 84 -10.20 5.96 6.05
N LEU A 85 -10.57 4.88 5.35
CA LEU A 85 -11.01 3.63 5.95
C LEU A 85 -9.83 2.66 6.06
N VAL A 86 -9.42 2.37 7.30
CA VAL A 86 -8.38 1.35 7.56
C VAL A 86 -9.06 -0.01 7.56
N VAL A 87 -8.62 -0.88 6.65
CA VAL A 87 -9.20 -2.21 6.45
C VAL A 87 -8.15 -3.29 6.73
N GLU A 88 -8.53 -4.26 7.55
CA GLU A 88 -7.74 -5.48 7.72
C GLU A 88 -7.93 -6.38 6.51
N ALA A 89 -6.83 -6.88 5.95
CA ALA A 89 -6.85 -7.82 4.83
C ALA A 89 -5.89 -8.97 5.11
N PRO A 90 -6.25 -10.21 4.71
CA PRO A 90 -5.35 -11.35 4.85
C PRO A 90 -4.07 -11.14 4.04
N GLY A 91 -2.98 -11.75 4.50
CA GLY A 91 -1.71 -11.74 3.78
C GLY A 91 -0.49 -11.88 4.69
N PRO A 92 0.71 -11.85 4.10
CA PRO A 92 1.95 -12.10 4.84
C PRO A 92 2.33 -10.98 5.83
N ASN A 93 1.70 -9.80 5.71
CA ASN A 93 1.94 -8.66 6.59
C ASN A 93 0.67 -8.33 7.37
N LEU A 94 0.47 -9.06 8.47
CA LEU A 94 -0.67 -8.89 9.37
C LEU A 94 -0.58 -7.53 10.08
N ALA A 95 -1.72 -6.86 10.19
CA ALA A 95 -1.81 -5.57 10.88
C ALA A 95 -1.69 -5.71 12.39
N ASP A 96 -2.31 -6.76 12.97
CA ASP A 96 -2.10 -7.12 14.37
C ASP A 96 -0.85 -7.99 14.51
N PRO A 97 0.23 -7.51 15.15
CA PRO A 97 1.41 -8.34 15.36
C PRO A 97 1.13 -9.54 16.28
N ALA A 98 0.10 -9.50 17.14
CA ALA A 98 -0.27 -10.64 17.97
C ALA A 98 -0.82 -11.83 17.18
N ALA A 99 -1.26 -11.62 15.94
CA ALA A 99 -1.66 -12.69 15.04
C ALA A 99 -0.46 -13.34 14.31
N GLN A 100 0.75 -12.78 14.44
CA GLN A 100 1.95 -13.36 13.83
C GLN A 100 2.45 -14.60 14.60
N PRO A 101 2.86 -15.68 13.91
CA PRO A 101 3.32 -16.92 14.53
C PRO A 101 4.77 -16.80 14.98
N PHE A 102 5.06 -15.90 15.92
CA PHE A 102 6.41 -15.72 16.44
C PHE A 102 6.94 -16.98 17.12
N THR A 103 8.17 -17.38 16.77
CA THR A 103 8.83 -18.56 17.36
C THR A 103 10.07 -18.22 18.18
N ARG A 104 10.62 -17.01 18.03
CA ARG A 104 11.92 -16.62 18.58
C ARG A 104 11.89 -15.32 19.39
N LEU A 105 10.73 -14.92 19.92
CA LEU A 105 10.67 -13.80 20.85
C LEU A 105 11.25 -14.20 22.22
N ARG A 106 11.62 -13.21 23.02
CA ARG A 106 11.99 -13.40 24.43
C ARG A 106 10.72 -13.57 25.24
N ASP A 107 10.78 -14.40 26.27
CA ASP A 107 9.66 -14.56 27.21
C ASP A 107 9.33 -13.22 27.88
N GLY A 108 8.04 -12.94 28.04
CA GLY A 108 7.53 -11.69 28.61
C GLY A 108 7.35 -10.54 27.61
N VAL A 109 7.85 -10.65 26.37
CA VAL A 109 7.65 -9.61 25.34
C VAL A 109 6.17 -9.52 24.98
N ARG A 110 5.56 -8.34 25.13
CA ARG A 110 4.17 -8.11 24.71
C ARG A 110 4.06 -8.11 23.19
N LEU A 111 3.08 -8.85 22.68
CA LEU A 111 2.84 -9.00 21.24
C LEU A 111 2.22 -7.76 20.59
N ARG A 112 1.58 -6.90 21.39
CA ARG A 112 1.09 -5.58 20.99
C ARG A 112 0.99 -4.66 22.22
N PRO A 113 0.85 -3.34 22.06
CA PRO A 113 0.63 -2.44 23.19
C PRO A 113 -0.55 -2.93 24.05
N LEU A 114 -0.31 -3.05 25.35
CA LEU A 114 -1.27 -3.58 26.33
C LEU A 114 -1.79 -5.01 26.02
N GLY A 115 -1.12 -5.75 25.13
CA GLY A 115 -1.49 -7.09 24.71
C GLY A 115 -0.87 -8.22 25.54
N PRO A 116 -1.15 -9.48 25.16
CA PRO A 116 -0.59 -10.66 25.82
C PRO A 116 0.94 -10.69 25.69
N ALA A 117 1.59 -11.27 26.69
CA ALA A 117 3.02 -11.56 26.65
C ALA A 117 3.29 -12.89 25.95
N PHE A 118 4.34 -12.92 25.15
CA PHE A 118 4.86 -14.13 24.53
C PHE A 118 5.59 -14.98 25.57
N PHE A 119 5.33 -16.29 25.55
CA PHE A 119 6.10 -17.29 26.28
C PHE A 119 6.32 -18.50 25.37
N ARG A 120 7.56 -18.99 25.30
CA ARG A 120 7.85 -20.20 24.54
C ARG A 120 7.12 -21.37 25.18
N ARG A 121 6.42 -22.15 24.36
CA ARG A 121 5.90 -23.45 24.79
C ARG A 121 7.12 -24.34 25.05
N ARG A 122 7.23 -24.86 26.27
CA ARG A 122 8.23 -25.86 26.65
C ARG A 122 7.87 -27.21 26.04
#